data_AF-A0A2A5M8V2-F1
#
_entry.id   AF-A0A2A5M8V2-F1
#
_cell.length_a   1.000
_cell.length_b   1.000
_cell.length_c   1.000
_cell.angle_alpha   90.00
_cell.angle_beta   90.00
_cell.angle_gamma   90.00
#
_symmetry.space_group_name_H-M   'P 1'
#
loop_
_entity.id
_entity.type
_entity.pdbx_description
1 polymer ?
#
loop_
_entity_poly.entity_id
_entity_poly.type
_entity_poly.pdbx_seq_one_letter_code
_entity_poly.pdbx_strand_id
1 'polypeptide(L)' 'PAYQPSEQLFKCACHGGEFDTSGKNVFGPPPKPLEIPPFKIDGTKLVLGEEGPEYKKMIAEA' A
#
# COMPACT_ATOMS: atom_id res chain seq x y z
N PRO A 1 2.24 -4.48 -9.33
CA PRO A 1 3.10 -5.50 -8.68
C PRO A 1 2.27 -6.76 -8.41
N ALA A 2 2.85 -7.95 -8.59
CA ALA A 2 2.17 -9.23 -8.33
C ALA A 2 2.57 -9.76 -6.94
N TYR A 3 1.60 -10.31 -6.19
CA TYR A 3 1.85 -10.91 -4.89
C TYR A 3 2.51 -12.29 -5.01
N GLN A 4 3.56 -12.54 -4.23
CA GLN A 4 4.30 -13.80 -4.13
C GLN A 4 4.06 -14.42 -2.74
N PRO A 5 3.13 -15.38 -2.61
CA PRO A 5 2.69 -15.88 -1.30
C PRO A 5 3.79 -16.52 -0.45
N SER A 6 4.73 -17.23 -1.08
CA SER A 6 5.84 -17.88 -0.36
C SER A 6 6.81 -16.92 0.29
N GLU A 7 6.88 -15.69 -0.23
CA GLU A 7 7.80 -14.64 0.22
C GLU A 7 7.06 -13.53 0.99
N GLN A 8 5.73 -13.47 0.90
CA GLN A 8 4.89 -12.38 1.41
C GLN A 8 5.31 -11.01 0.86
N LEU A 9 5.70 -10.99 -0.42
CA LEU A 9 6.15 -9.78 -1.11
C LEU A 9 5.30 -9.50 -2.34
N PHE A 10 5.19 -8.22 -2.68
CA PHE A 10 4.74 -7.79 -3.99
C PHE A 10 5.94 -7.51 -4.89
N LYS A 11 6.01 -8.12 -6.08
CA LYS A 11 7.10 -7.94 -7.04
C LYS A 11 6.64 -7.23 -8.30
N CYS A 12 7.34 -6.19 -8.71
CA CYS A 12 7.08 -5.44 -9.93
C CYS A 12 7.72 -6.13 -11.14
N ALA A 13 6.92 -6.49 -12.14
CA ALA A 13 7.38 -7.24 -13.31
C ALA A 13 8.35 -6.47 -14.21
N CYS A 14 8.43 -5.14 -14.11
CA CYS A 14 9.26 -4.34 -15.01
C CYS A 14 10.76 -4.43 -14.69
N HIS A 15 11.13 -4.24 -13.42
CA HIS A 15 12.54 -4.16 -12.97
C HIS A 15 12.78 -4.85 -11.62
N GLY A 16 11.86 -5.72 -11.19
CA GLY A 16 12.03 -6.52 -9.97
C GLY A 16 11.93 -5.76 -8.65
N GLY A 17 11.36 -4.55 -8.64
CA GLY A 17 11.11 -3.81 -7.40
C GLY A 17 10.20 -4.60 -6.46
N GLU A 18 10.55 -4.66 -5.17
CA GLU A 18 9.83 -5.44 -4.17
C GLU A 18 9.23 -4.54 -3.08
N PHE A 19 8.04 -4.93 -2.62
CA PHE A 19 7.33 -4.25 -1.54
C PHE A 19 6.84 -5.28 -0.52
N ASP A 20 6.83 -4.92 0.75
CA ASP A 20 6.20 -5.73 1.79
C ASP A 20 4.66 -5.68 1.68
N THR A 21 3.97 -6.42 2.56
CA THR A 21 2.50 -6.50 2.56
C THR A 21 1.80 -5.17 2.86
N SER A 22 2.52 -4.21 3.44
CA SER A 22 2.02 -2.85 3.72
C SER A 22 2.35 -1.88 2.57
N GLY A 23 2.99 -2.36 1.50
CA GLY A 23 3.38 -1.56 0.35
C GLY A 23 4.65 -0.74 0.55
N LYS A 24 5.41 -0.97 1.63
CA LYS A 24 6.73 -0.33 1.82
C LYS A 24 7.72 -0.96 0.85
N ASN A 25 8.47 -0.13 0.14
CA ASN A 25 9.54 -0.61 -0.73
C ASN A 25 10.68 -1.22 0.08
N VAL A 26 11.11 -2.42 -0.31
CA VAL A 26 12.18 -3.18 0.38
C VAL A 26 13.36 -3.52 -0.52
N PHE A 27 13.17 -3.54 -1.85
CA PHE A 27 14.24 -3.81 -2.81
C PHE A 27 13.98 -3.18 -4.18
N GLY A 28 15.06 -2.94 -4.93
CA GLY A 28 15.04 -2.55 -6.34
C GLY A 28 14.96 -1.02 -6.55
N PRO A 29 14.70 -0.58 -7.80
CA PRO A 29 14.66 0.84 -8.16
C PRO A 29 13.48 1.68 -7.62
N PRO A 30 12.33 1.15 -7.11
CA PRO A 30 11.26 2.01 -6.60
C PRO A 30 11.74 2.92 -5.46
N PRO A 31 11.69 4.27 -5.62
CA PRO A 31 12.26 5.19 -4.65
C PRO A 31 11.35 5.45 -3.44
N LYS A 32 10.07 5.05 -3.52
CA LYS A 32 9.06 5.31 -2.49
C LYS A 32 8.11 4.11 -2.29
N PRO A 33 7.43 4.03 -1.12
CA PRO A 33 6.32 3.09 -0.90
C PRO A 33 5.19 3.26 -1.91
N LEU A 34 4.33 2.25 -2.00
CA LEU A 34 3.06 2.33 -2.72
C LEU A 34 2.15 3.38 -2.08
N GLU A 35 1.45 4.12 -2.92
CA GLU A 35 0.52 5.16 -2.45
C GLU A 35 -0.78 4.52 -1.99
N ILE A 36 -1.18 4.82 -0.75
CA ILE A 36 -2.46 4.39 -0.22
C ILE A 36 -3.49 5.46 -0.61
N PRO A 37 -4.51 5.13 -1.43
CA PRO A 37 -5.51 6.11 -1.83
C PRO A 37 -6.33 6.57 -0.61
N PRO A 38 -6.90 7.79 -0.63
CA PRO A 38 -7.87 8.23 0.36
C PRO A 38 -8.97 7.19 0.56
N PHE A 39 -9.31 6.90 1.81
CA PHE A 39 -10.43 6.01 2.12
C PHE A 39 -11.19 6.42 3.38
N LYS A 40 -12.44 5.96 3.46
CA LYS A 40 -13.31 6.11 4.63
C LYS A 40 -13.95 4.77 4.96
N ILE A 41 -14.10 4.48 6.26
CA ILE A 41 -14.90 3.35 6.73
C ILE A 41 -16.32 3.83 7.04
N ASP A 42 -17.32 3.21 6.42
CA ASP A 42 -18.75 3.47 6.65
C ASP A 42 -19.43 2.18 7.11
N GLY A 43 -19.42 1.95 8.43
CA GLY A 43 -19.86 0.69 9.03
C GLY A 43 -18.99 -0.48 8.56
N THR A 44 -19.53 -1.32 7.68
CA THR A 44 -18.83 -2.47 7.08
C THR A 44 -18.31 -2.21 5.66
N LYS A 45 -18.49 -0.99 5.13
CA LYS A 45 -18.05 -0.61 3.79
C LYS A 45 -16.72 0.15 3.85
N LEU A 46 -15.80 -0.20 2.95
CA LEU A 46 -14.61 0.59 2.66
C LEU A 46 -14.88 1.43 1.40
N VAL A 47 -14.94 2.74 1.55
CA VAL A 47 -15.14 3.68 0.44
C VAL A 47 -13.79 4.25 0.02
N LEU A 48 -13.43 4.05 -1.25
CA LEU A 48 -12.20 4.60 -1.83
C LEU A 48 -12.46 5.98 -2.44
N GLY A 49 -11.52 6.91 -2.27
CA GLY A 49 -11.56 8.27 -2.80
C GLY A 49 -12.02 9.35 -1.80
N GLU A 50 -12.42 8.98 -0.57
CA GLU A 50 -12.84 9.91 0.47
C GLU A 50 -11.85 9.93 1.63
N GLU A 51 -11.52 11.10 2.20
CA GLU A 51 -10.62 11.18 3.35
C GLU A 51 -11.37 11.00 4.68
N GLY A 52 -11.48 9.75 5.15
CA GLY A 52 -12.05 9.41 6.45
C GLY A 52 -11.11 9.66 7.64
N PRO A 53 -11.61 9.57 8.89
CA PRO A 53 -10.79 9.74 10.09
C PRO A 53 -9.68 8.69 10.20
N GLU A 54 -9.91 7.46 9.73
CA GLU A 54 -8.92 6.39 9.75
C GLU A 54 -7.76 6.67 8.78
N TYR A 55 -8.07 7.14 7.57
CA TYR A 55 -7.06 7.56 6.61
C TYR A 55 -6.22 8.73 7.14
N LYS A 56 -6.86 9.76 7.70
CA LYS A 56 -6.14 10.90 8.28
C LYS A 56 -5.23 10.50 9.42
N LYS A 57 -5.67 9.58 10.29
CA LYS A 57 -4.83 9.03 11.36
C LYS A 57 -3.63 8.28 10.79
N MET A 58 -3.85 7.41 9.80
CA MET A 58 -2.79 6.62 9.16
C MET A 58 -1.72 7.52 8.53
N ILE A 59 -2.12 8.58 7.82
CA ILE A 59 -1.17 9.51 7.19
C ILE A 59 -0.45 10.40 8.21
N ALA A 60 -1.08 10.70 9.35
CA ALA A 60 -0.40 11.43 10.43
C ALA A 60 0.69 10.60 11.14
N GLU A 61 0.63 9.27 11.01
CA GLU A 61 1.59 8.32 11.59
C GLU A 61 2.61 7.77 10.56
N ALA A 62 2.46 8.12 9.28
CA ALA A 62 3.30 7.69 8.16
C ALA A 62 4.53 8.60 7.96
#